data_AF-A0A318NJC5-F1
#
_entry.id   AF-A0A318NJC5-F1
#
_cell.length_a   1.000
_cell.length_b   1.000
_cell.length_c   1.000
_cell.angle_alpha   90.00
_cell.angle_beta   90.00
_cell.angle_gamma   90.00
#
_symmetry.space_group_name_H-M   'P 1'
#
loop_
_entity.id
_entity.type
_entity.pdbx_description
1 polymer ?
#
loop_
_entity_poly.entity_id
_entity_poly.type
_entity_poly.pdbx_seq_one_letter_code
_entity_poly.pdbx_strand_id
1 'polypeptide(L)' 'SFPPRRSPDLTLPSLRTVFDPTPDPPGRAAAPAEPGLVDGAPARVGVTASVPRPFCGACARPRLTADGQARACLFA' A
#
# COMPACT_ATOMS: atom_id res chain seq x y z
N SER A 1 23.54 13.03 -6.64
CA SER A 1 22.18 13.12 -7.21
C SER A 1 21.47 11.80 -7.12
N PHE A 2 20.41 11.73 -6.32
CA PHE A 2 19.50 10.59 -6.30
C PHE A 2 18.73 10.58 -7.64
N PRO A 3 18.65 9.47 -8.39
CA PRO A 3 17.85 9.42 -9.62
C PRO A 3 16.37 9.76 -9.29
N PRO A 4 15.57 10.28 -10.24
CA PRO A 4 14.18 10.58 -9.95
C PRO A 4 13.50 9.29 -9.49
N ARG A 5 13.00 9.28 -8.24
CA ARG A 5 12.21 8.16 -7.72
C ARG A 5 11.07 7.94 -8.71
N ARG A 6 10.96 6.73 -9.27
CA ARG A 6 9.77 6.36 -10.05
C ARG A 6 8.54 6.69 -9.20
N SER A 7 7.62 7.49 -9.75
CA SER A 7 6.37 7.73 -9.05
C SER A 7 5.66 6.39 -8.88
N PRO A 8 5.08 6.11 -7.70
CA PRO A 8 4.27 4.91 -7.48
C PRO A 8 3.05 4.80 -8.41
N ASP A 9 2.65 5.90 -9.06
CA ASP A 9 1.64 5.90 -10.12
C ASP A 9 2.05 5.02 -11.32
N LEU A 10 3.35 4.76 -11.50
CA LEU A 10 3.85 3.84 -12.53
C LEU A 10 3.81 2.37 -12.10
N THR A 11 3.60 2.06 -10.81
CA THR A 11 3.63 0.68 -10.32
C THR A 11 2.47 -0.14 -10.88
N LEU A 12 1.26 0.42 -10.90
CA LEU A 12 0.09 -0.25 -11.49
C LEU A 12 0.23 -0.46 -13.01
N PRO A 13 0.59 0.55 -13.83
CA PRO A 13 0.92 0.36 -15.23
C PRO A 13 2.01 -0.70 -15.48
N SER A 14 3.05 -0.74 -14.64
CA SER A 14 4.13 -1.71 -14.79
C SER A 14 3.67 -3.15 -14.48
N LEU A 15 2.79 -3.33 -13.49
CA LEU A 15 2.22 -4.66 -13.22
C LEU A 15 1.35 -5.14 -14.39
N ARG A 16 0.63 -4.23 -15.04
CA ARG A 16 -0.23 -4.52 -16.19
C ARG A 16 0.52 -4.98 -17.45
N THR A 17 1.84 -4.87 -17.50
CA THR A 17 2.61 -5.38 -18.64
C THR A 17 2.88 -6.89 -18.54
N VAL A 18 2.67 -7.49 -17.37
CA VAL A 18 2.97 -8.91 -17.11
C VAL A 18 1.74 -9.68 -16.60
N PHE A 19 0.83 -8.99 -15.91
CA PHE A 19 -0.37 -9.57 -15.32
C PHE A 19 -1.61 -8.76 -15.71
N ASP A 20 -2.80 -9.36 -15.67
CA ASP A 20 -4.08 -8.67 -15.77
C ASP A 20 -4.77 -8.58 -14.40
N PRO A 21 -4.37 -7.63 -13.53
CA PRO A 21 -4.96 -7.47 -12.21
C PRO A 21 -6.39 -6.93 -12.32
N THR A 22 -7.37 -7.76 -11.96
CA THR A 22 -8.77 -7.35 -11.86
C THR A 22 -9.10 -6.84 -10.45
N PRO A 23 -10.03 -5.88 -10.29
CA PRO A 23 -10.39 -5.36 -8.97
C PRO A 23 -10.88 -6.48 -8.03
N ASP A 24 -10.30 -6.57 -6.85
CA ASP A 24 -10.75 -7.44 -5.77
C ASP A 24 -11.58 -6.59 -4.78
N PRO A 25 -12.65 -7.12 -4.15
CA PRO A 25 -13.42 -6.40 -3.13
C PRO A 25 -12.53 -5.70 -2.09
N PRO A 26 -12.95 -4.51 -1.62
CA PRO A 26 -12.15 -3.72 -0.69
C PRO A 26 -11.85 -4.53 0.57
N GLY A 27 -10.59 -4.47 1.00
CA GLY A 27 -10.15 -5.10 2.24
C GLY A 27 -10.77 -4.45 3.49
N ARG A 28 -10.26 -4.82 4.67
CA ARG A 28 -10.71 -4.24 5.96
C ARG A 28 -10.76 -2.71 5.95
N ALA A 29 -11.62 -2.13 6.78
CA ALA A 29 -11.61 -0.69 7.03
C ALA A 29 -10.18 -0.23 7.41
N ALA A 30 -9.68 0.80 6.72
CA ALA A 30 -8.29 1.31 6.80
C ALA A 30 -7.18 0.42 6.18
N ALA A 31 -7.51 -0.52 5.31
CA ALA A 31 -6.52 -1.15 4.44
C ALA A 31 -5.89 -0.10 3.49
N PRO A 32 -4.55 0.06 3.49
CA PRO A 32 -3.89 1.10 2.69
C PRO A 32 -3.58 0.66 1.25
N ALA A 33 -3.74 -0.63 0.94
CA ALA A 33 -3.48 -1.20 -0.37
C ALA A 33 -4.77 -1.34 -1.16
N GLU A 34 -4.71 -1.08 -2.46
CA GLU A 34 -5.77 -1.42 -3.42
C GLU A 34 -5.55 -2.86 -3.91
N PRO A 35 -6.41 -3.83 -3.55
CA PRO A 35 -6.21 -5.23 -3.91
C PRO A 35 -6.70 -5.52 -5.34
N GLY A 36 -6.01 -6.44 -6.02
CA GLY A 36 -6.42 -7.00 -7.30
C GLY A 36 -6.09 -8.49 -7.42
N LEU A 37 -6.94 -9.24 -8.12
CA LEU A 37 -6.74 -10.65 -8.46
C LEU A 37 -5.83 -10.77 -9.67
N VAL A 38 -4.81 -11.61 -9.59
CA VAL A 38 -3.87 -11.86 -10.70
C VAL A 38 -4.50 -12.86 -11.67
N ASP A 39 -4.70 -12.46 -12.92
CA ASP A 39 -5.14 -13.31 -14.03
C ASP A 39 -6.41 -14.13 -13.73
N GLY A 40 -7.33 -13.56 -12.95
CA GLY A 40 -8.58 -14.22 -12.53
C GLY A 40 -8.40 -15.42 -11.57
N ALA A 41 -7.18 -15.62 -11.05
CA ALA A 41 -6.77 -16.76 -10.22
C ALA A 41 -6.74 -16.39 -8.71
N PRO A 42 -6.48 -17.35 -7.78
CA PRO A 42 -6.62 -17.07 -6.34
C PRO A 42 -5.51 -16.17 -5.79
N ALA A 43 -4.45 -15.91 -6.58
CA ALA A 43 -3.37 -15.02 -6.18
C ALA A 43 -3.85 -13.55 -6.19
N ARG A 44 -3.47 -12.81 -5.15
CA ARG A 44 -3.80 -11.38 -4.98
C ARG A 44 -2.53 -10.55 -4.94
N VAL A 45 -2.58 -9.39 -5.58
CA VAL A 45 -1.54 -8.36 -5.52
C VAL A 45 -2.18 -7.02 -5.18
N GLY A 46 -1.49 -6.17 -4.43
CA GLY A 46 -1.99 -4.82 -4.14
C GLY A 46 -0.87 -3.80 -4.01
N VAL A 47 -1.15 -2.57 -4.40
CA VAL A 47 -0.18 -1.46 -4.36
C VAL A 47 -0.55 -0.52 -3.22
N THR A 48 0.43 -0.19 -2.36
CA THR A 48 0.28 0.82 -1.30
C THR A 48 0.98 2.10 -1.71
N ALA A 49 0.22 3.14 -2.02
CA ALA A 49 0.73 4.42 -2.51
C ALA A 49 1.05 5.40 -1.36
N SER A 50 1.90 4.99 -0.41
CA SER A 50 2.13 5.64 0.89
C SER A 50 2.57 7.11 0.85
N VAL A 51 3.13 7.58 -0.26
CA VAL A 51 3.63 8.94 -0.45
C VAL A 51 2.65 9.82 -1.24
N PRO A 52 2.25 9.47 -2.48
CA PRO A 52 1.33 10.32 -3.25
C PRO A 52 -0.12 10.28 -2.72
N ARG A 53 -0.49 9.21 -2.00
CA ARG A 53 -1.85 8.95 -1.49
C ARG A 53 -1.74 8.56 -0.02
N PRO A 54 -1.48 9.54 0.87
CA PRO A 54 -1.29 9.29 2.29
C PRO A 54 -2.57 8.73 2.93
N PHE A 55 -2.41 7.81 3.88
CA PHE A 55 -3.51 7.12 4.57
C PHE A 55 -3.57 7.43 6.08
N CYS A 56 -2.83 8.44 6.55
CA CYS A 56 -2.72 8.78 7.97
C CYS A 56 -4.09 9.08 8.62
N GLY A 57 -5.01 9.72 7.90
CA GLY A 57 -6.35 10.05 8.42
C GLY A 57 -7.23 8.83 8.75
N ALA A 58 -6.95 7.66 8.15
CA ALA A 58 -7.63 6.41 8.47
C ALA A 58 -6.78 5.49 9.37
N CYS A 59 -5.53 5.85 9.70
CA CYS A 59 -4.61 4.98 10.41
C CYS A 59 -4.96 4.94 11.92
N ALA A 60 -5.35 3.76 12.40
CA ALA A 60 -5.68 3.52 13.82
C ALA A 60 -4.64 2.66 14.56
N ARG A 61 -3.37 2.64 14.11
CA ARG A 61 -2.35 1.74 14.69
C ARG A 61 -1.56 2.40 15.83
N PRO A 62 -1.66 1.89 17.06
CA PRO A 62 -0.68 2.20 18.10
C PRO A 62 0.62 1.43 17.86
N ARG A 63 1.72 1.93 18.42
CA ARG A 63 3.03 1.28 18.41
C ARG A 63 3.62 1.28 19.82
N LEU A 64 4.32 0.20 20.15
CA LEU A 64 5.19 0.09 21.32
C LEU A 64 6.62 -0.08 20.80
N THR A 65 7.53 0.76 21.26
CA THR A 65 8.95 0.67 20.89
C THR A 65 9.67 -0.40 21.72
N ALA A 66 10.89 -0.77 21.33
CA ALA A 66 11.67 -1.80 22.02
C ALA A 66 12.01 -1.44 23.48
N ASP A 67 12.10 -0.15 23.78
CA ASP A 67 12.32 0.43 25.11
C ASP A 67 11.00 0.72 25.87
N GLY A 68 9.87 0.22 25.38
CA GLY A 68 8.58 0.28 26.07
C GLY A 68 7.82 1.60 25.93
N GLN A 69 8.16 2.46 24.96
CA GLN A 69 7.47 3.73 24.75
C GLN A 69 6.27 3.58 23.81
N ALA A 70 5.14 4.18 24.18
CA ALA A 70 3.95 4.24 23.33
C ALA A 70 4.08 5.35 22.28
N ARG A 71 3.78 5.03 21.02
CA ARG A 71 3.79 5.96 19.89
C ARG A 71 2.49 5.84 19.10
N ALA A 72 1.92 6.98 18.69
CA ALA A 72 0.71 7.01 17.87
C ALA A 72 0.98 6.92 16.35
N CYS A 73 2.23 7.10 15.94
CA CYS A 73 2.63 7.10 14.53
C CYS A 73 4.00 6.44 14.35
N LEU A 74 4.35 6.09 13.11
CA LEU A 74 5.67 5.56 12.76
C LEU A 74 6.76 6.64 12.73
N PHE A 75 6.42 7.89 12.39
CA PHE A 75 7.40 8.95 12.14
C PHE A 75 7.07 10.31 12.79
N ALA A 76 6.01 10.39 13.62
CA ALA A 76 5.63 11.62 14.31
C ALA A 76 6.32 11.75 15.68
#